data_AF-A0A0D7PLL2-F1
#
_entry.id   AF-A0A0D7PLL2-F1
#
_cell.length_a   1.000
_cell.length_b   1.000
_cell.length_c   1.000
_cell.angle_alpha   90.00
_cell.angle_beta   90.00
_cell.angle_gamma   90.00
#
_symmetry.space_group_name_H-M   'P 1'
#
loop_
_entity.id
_entity.type
_entity.pdbx_description
1 polymer ?
#
loop_
_entity_poly.entity_id
_entity_poly.type
_entity_poly.pdbx_seq_one_letter_code
_entity_poly.pdbx_strand_id
1 'polypeptide(L)'
;MLPFQTHVDMKTFMDHVLTPAANVIWRVNGSVIDASGEHDLSPKTDDDWENITSGAATLAEATNALMIPQRALDPEWNTYVKKLADAADKAYQAAEVHDLKTVADVSDHLDGICAACHRHYGLE
;
A
#
# COMPACT_ATOMS: atom_id res chain seq x y z
N MET A 1 -4.45 -18.46 22.50
CA MET A 1 -4.54 -17.49 21.38
C MET A 1 -3.48 -16.43 21.58
N LEU A 2 -2.81 -15.99 20.52
CA LEU A 2 -1.85 -14.88 20.58
C LEU A 2 -2.59 -13.60 21.03
N PRO A 3 -1.93 -12.70 21.77
CA PRO A 3 -2.58 -11.53 22.40
C PRO A 3 -2.78 -10.37 21.40
N PHE A 4 -3.35 -10.64 20.22
CA PHE A 4 -3.66 -9.60 19.24
C PHE A 4 -4.84 -8.75 19.71
N GLN A 5 -4.69 -7.42 19.64
CA GLN A 5 -5.73 -6.46 20.00
C GLN A 5 -5.88 -5.40 18.90
N THR A 6 -7.11 -5.17 18.46
CA THR A 6 -7.44 -4.03 17.60
C THR A 6 -7.65 -2.79 18.46
N HIS A 7 -6.97 -1.69 18.12
CA HIS A 7 -7.16 -0.39 18.78
C HIS A 7 -8.10 0.54 18.02
N VAL A 8 -8.37 0.23 16.75
CA VAL A 8 -9.26 0.97 15.86
C VAL A 8 -10.13 -0.01 15.06
N ASP A 9 -11.31 0.44 14.65
CA ASP A 9 -12.18 -0.33 13.76
C ASP A 9 -11.57 -0.47 12.35
N MET A 10 -12.21 -1.29 11.51
CA MET A 10 -11.70 -1.59 10.16
C MET A 10 -11.63 -0.33 9.29
N LYS A 11 -12.66 0.52 9.33
CA LYS A 11 -12.71 1.75 8.52
C LYS A 11 -11.56 2.69 8.90
N THR A 12 -11.40 2.96 10.19
CA THR A 12 -10.33 3.81 10.72
C THR A 12 -8.96 3.22 10.39
N PHE A 13 -8.80 1.90 10.44
CA PHE A 13 -7.56 1.25 10.04
C PHE A 13 -7.25 1.42 8.55
N MET A 14 -8.25 1.26 7.68
CA MET A 14 -8.07 1.50 6.25
C MET A 14 -7.66 2.95 6.01
N ASP A 15 -8.41 3.91 6.56
CA ASP A 15 -8.21 5.35 6.34
C ASP A 15 -6.89 5.88 6.90
N HIS A 16 -6.47 5.41 8.08
CA HIS A 16 -5.33 5.99 8.82
C HIS A 16 -4.06 5.12 8.85
N VAL A 17 -4.11 3.87 8.41
CA VAL A 17 -2.93 3.00 8.37
C VAL A 17 -2.65 2.53 6.95
N LEU A 18 -3.63 1.94 6.26
CA LEU A 18 -3.40 1.35 4.94
C LEU A 18 -3.31 2.40 3.84
N THR A 19 -4.30 3.29 3.76
CA THR A 19 -4.35 4.33 2.72
C THR A 19 -3.13 5.25 2.74
N PRO A 20 -2.65 5.77 3.90
CA PRO A 20 -1.45 6.61 3.92
C PRO A 20 -0.20 5.89 3.43
N ALA A 21 -0.03 4.61 3.75
CA ALA A 21 1.11 3.82 3.29
C ALA A 21 1.02 3.53 1.77
N ALA A 22 -0.17 3.19 1.26
CA ALA A 22 -0.42 3.00 -0.17
C ALA A 22 -0.22 4.30 -0.99
N ASN A 23 -0.62 5.46 -0.45
CA ASN A 23 -0.44 6.76 -1.08
C ASN A 23 1.02 7.07 -1.40
N VAL A 24 1.97 6.58 -0.60
CA VAL A 24 3.40 6.77 -0.90
C VAL A 24 3.78 6.09 -2.21
N ILE A 25 3.26 4.88 -2.45
CA ILE A 25 3.51 4.11 -3.68
C ILE A 25 2.75 4.73 -4.86
N TRP A 26 1.47 5.07 -4.70
CA TRP A 26 0.67 5.65 -5.79
C TRP A 26 1.23 6.97 -6.34
N ARG A 27 1.84 7.79 -5.47
CA ARG A 27 2.35 9.11 -5.86
C ARG A 27 3.46 9.06 -6.90
N VAL A 28 4.18 7.95 -7.04
CA VAL A 28 5.33 7.82 -7.94
C VAL A 28 4.96 7.97 -9.42
N ASN A 29 3.70 7.68 -9.78
CA ASN A 29 3.17 7.85 -11.15
C ASN A 29 2.38 9.16 -11.32
N GLY A 30 2.31 9.98 -10.28
CA GLY A 30 1.53 11.21 -10.29
C GLY A 30 2.28 12.38 -10.94
N SER A 31 1.52 13.31 -11.52
CA SER A 31 1.99 14.67 -11.80
C SER A 31 1.06 15.68 -11.14
N VAL A 32 1.60 16.85 -10.79
CA VAL A 32 0.83 17.99 -10.26
C VAL A 32 0.95 19.15 -11.22
N ILE A 33 -0.18 19.76 -11.56
CA ILE A 33 -0.20 20.98 -12.38
C ILE A 33 -0.47 22.17 -11.45
N ASP A 34 0.45 23.15 -11.45
CA ASP A 34 0.29 24.41 -10.73
C ASP A 34 0.52 25.62 -11.66
N ALA A 35 0.55 26.83 -11.08
CA ALA A 35 0.75 28.07 -11.83
C ALA A 35 2.08 28.15 -12.60
N SER A 36 3.06 27.31 -12.25
CA SER A 36 4.38 27.23 -12.90
C SER A 36 4.51 26.09 -13.91
N GLY A 37 3.54 25.19 -14.01
CA GLY A 37 3.51 24.12 -15.01
C GLY A 37 3.17 22.74 -14.42
N GLU A 38 3.47 21.70 -15.19
CA GLU A 38 3.34 20.31 -14.77
C GLU A 38 4.63 19.83 -14.08
N HIS A 39 4.47 19.17 -12.93
CA HIS A 39 5.55 18.65 -12.09
C HIS A 39 5.40 17.15 -11.91
N ASP A 40 6.39 16.40 -12.38
CA ASP A 40 6.51 14.96 -12.13
C ASP A 40 6.85 14.70 -10.65
N LEU A 41 6.07 13.82 -10.00
CA LEU A 41 6.23 13.40 -8.61
C LEU A 41 7.12 12.16 -8.44
N SER A 42 7.72 11.64 -9.51
CA SER A 42 8.71 10.58 -9.42
C SER A 42 9.86 10.95 -8.47
N PRO A 43 10.45 9.99 -7.74
CA PRO A 43 11.53 10.24 -6.79
C PRO A 43 12.78 10.77 -7.50
N LYS A 44 13.40 11.81 -6.94
CA LYS A 44 14.58 12.50 -7.53
C LYS A 44 15.78 12.48 -6.61
N THR A 45 15.56 12.31 -5.32
CA THR A 45 16.58 12.35 -4.27
C THR A 45 16.59 11.06 -3.46
N ASP A 46 17.69 10.80 -2.76
CA ASP A 46 17.79 9.66 -1.85
C ASP A 46 16.71 9.72 -0.75
N ASP A 47 16.36 10.92 -0.29
CA ASP A 47 15.26 11.12 0.68
C ASP A 47 13.89 10.73 0.08
N ASP A 48 13.65 10.98 -1.21
CA ASP A 48 12.42 10.52 -1.87
C ASP A 48 12.35 9.00 -1.92
N TRP A 49 13.48 8.34 -2.23
CA TRP A 49 13.59 6.89 -2.25
C TRP A 49 13.38 6.29 -0.86
N GLU A 50 14.00 6.84 0.17
CA GLU A 50 13.82 6.41 1.56
C GLU A 50 12.35 6.54 2.00
N ASN A 51 11.68 7.62 1.60
CA ASN A 51 10.25 7.78 1.86
C ASN A 51 9.43 6.65 1.20
N ILE A 52 9.74 6.29 -0.05
CA ILE A 52 9.07 5.19 -0.75
C ILE A 52 9.36 3.84 -0.07
N THR A 53 10.63 3.56 0.24
CA THR A 53 11.07 2.37 0.98
C THR A 53 10.26 2.22 2.28
N SER A 54 10.27 3.26 3.12
CA SER A 54 9.57 3.28 4.39
C SER A 54 8.05 3.10 4.24
N GLY A 55 7.43 3.75 3.25
CA GLY A 55 6.00 3.62 2.96
C GLY A 55 5.62 2.22 2.47
N ALA A 56 6.40 1.64 1.56
CA ALA A 56 6.17 0.31 1.02
C ALA A 56 6.36 -0.79 2.07
N ALA A 57 7.42 -0.69 2.88
CA ALA A 57 7.63 -1.58 4.03
C ALA A 57 6.48 -1.49 5.03
N THR A 58 6.03 -0.26 5.34
CA THR A 58 4.87 -0.04 6.21
C THR A 58 3.62 -0.69 5.66
N LEU A 59 3.35 -0.54 4.35
CA LEU A 59 2.18 -1.16 3.72
C LEU A 59 2.26 -2.69 3.80
N ALA A 60 3.40 -3.28 3.46
CA ALA A 60 3.63 -4.72 3.51
C ALA A 60 3.38 -5.28 4.92
N GLU A 61 3.98 -4.67 5.95
CA GLU A 61 3.82 -5.12 7.33
C GLU A 61 2.43 -4.84 7.91
N ALA A 62 1.80 -3.71 7.54
CA ALA A 62 0.44 -3.39 7.99
C ALA A 62 -0.59 -4.40 7.50
N THR A 63 -0.35 -5.11 6.39
CA THR A 63 -1.24 -6.18 5.92
C THR A 63 -1.38 -7.32 6.93
N ASN A 64 -0.36 -7.58 7.76
CA ASN A 64 -0.45 -8.59 8.83
C ASN A 64 -1.59 -8.27 9.81
N ALA A 65 -1.80 -6.99 10.10
CA ALA A 65 -2.88 -6.55 10.95
C ALA A 65 -4.27 -6.69 10.30
N LEU A 66 -4.39 -6.91 8.98
CA LEU A 66 -5.66 -7.31 8.36
C LEU A 66 -5.95 -8.80 8.55
N MET A 67 -4.92 -9.64 8.75
CA MET A 67 -5.06 -11.10 8.83
C MET A 67 -5.24 -11.63 10.25
N ILE A 68 -5.25 -10.76 11.27
CA ILE A 68 -5.50 -11.17 12.65
C ILE A 68 -6.96 -11.63 12.85
N PRO A 69 -7.27 -12.52 13.81
CA PRO A 69 -8.61 -13.11 13.97
C PRO A 69 -9.75 -12.10 14.17
N GLN A 70 -9.48 -10.90 14.70
CA GLN A 70 -10.50 -9.86 14.90
C GLN A 70 -10.86 -9.08 13.63
N ARG A 71 -10.13 -9.30 12.52
CA ARG A 71 -10.28 -8.57 11.26
C ARG A 71 -10.46 -9.47 10.06
N ALA A 72 -9.83 -10.63 10.05
CA ALA A 72 -10.03 -11.62 9.02
C ALA A 72 -11.48 -12.12 9.04
N LEU A 73 -12.11 -12.13 7.86
CA LEU A 73 -13.51 -12.56 7.72
C LEU A 73 -13.62 -14.06 7.48
N ASP A 74 -12.78 -14.59 6.58
CA ASP A 74 -12.76 -16.00 6.16
C ASP A 74 -11.38 -16.36 5.57
N PRO A 75 -11.14 -17.60 5.11
CA PRO A 75 -9.86 -17.97 4.49
C PRO A 75 -9.53 -17.24 3.18
N GLU A 76 -10.54 -16.79 2.42
CA GLU A 76 -10.32 -16.06 1.15
C GLU A 76 -9.77 -14.65 1.42
N TRP A 77 -10.16 -14.04 2.55
CA TRP A 77 -9.68 -12.73 3.00
C TRP A 77 -8.14 -12.69 3.01
N ASN A 78 -7.53 -13.68 3.64
CA ASN A 78 -6.07 -13.78 3.75
C ASN A 78 -5.41 -13.95 2.37
N THR A 79 -6.10 -14.52 1.38
CA THR A 79 -5.59 -14.63 0.00
C THR A 79 -5.52 -13.26 -0.68
N TYR A 80 -6.55 -12.42 -0.52
CA TYR A 80 -6.52 -11.04 -1.04
C TYR A 80 -5.48 -10.18 -0.32
N VAL A 81 -5.44 -10.25 1.01
CA VAL A 81 -4.47 -9.48 1.81
C VAL A 81 -3.04 -9.89 1.48
N LYS A 82 -2.76 -11.19 1.29
CA LYS A 82 -1.43 -11.64 0.88
C LYS A 82 -1.00 -11.05 -0.47
N LYS A 83 -1.91 -10.94 -1.45
CA LYS A 83 -1.59 -10.31 -2.74
C LYS A 83 -1.17 -8.85 -2.58
N LEU A 84 -1.83 -8.11 -1.67
CA LEU A 84 -1.43 -6.75 -1.33
C LEU A 84 -0.05 -6.73 -0.64
N ALA A 85 0.18 -7.63 0.31
CA ALA A 85 1.45 -7.75 1.01
C ALA A 85 2.61 -8.03 0.05
N ASP A 86 2.44 -8.99 -0.87
CA ASP A 86 3.45 -9.37 -1.86
C ASP A 86 3.75 -8.22 -2.83
N ALA A 87 2.73 -7.46 -3.25
CA ALA A 87 2.91 -6.29 -4.11
C ALA A 87 3.64 -5.16 -3.38
N ALA A 88 3.30 -4.91 -2.11
CA ALA A 88 3.98 -3.92 -1.28
C ALA A 88 5.44 -4.28 -1.00
N ASP A 89 5.74 -5.56 -0.72
CA ASP A 89 7.12 -6.04 -0.60
C ASP A 89 7.90 -5.87 -1.92
N LYS A 90 7.28 -6.19 -3.07
CA LYS A 90 7.89 -5.92 -4.38
C LYS A 90 8.26 -4.45 -4.56
N ALA A 91 7.38 -3.52 -4.16
CA ALA A 91 7.69 -2.09 -4.18
C ALA A 91 8.81 -1.70 -3.20
N TYR A 92 8.82 -2.27 -2.00
CA TYR A 92 9.88 -2.06 -1.01
C TYR A 92 11.26 -2.49 -1.55
N GLN A 93 11.36 -3.74 -2.05
CA GLN A 93 12.62 -4.26 -2.61
C GLN A 93 13.10 -3.44 -3.82
N ALA A 94 12.16 -2.95 -4.64
CA ALA A 94 12.48 -2.11 -5.79
C ALA A 94 12.94 -0.70 -5.37
N ALA A 95 12.31 -0.13 -4.34
CA ALA A 95 12.69 1.17 -3.80
C ALA A 95 14.11 1.14 -3.21
N GLU A 96 14.50 0.07 -2.51
CA GLU A 96 15.86 -0.12 -1.96
C GLU A 96 16.97 -0.05 -3.00
N VAL A 97 16.66 -0.39 -4.26
CA VAL A 97 17.61 -0.36 -5.38
C VAL A 97 17.31 0.71 -6.42
N HIS A 98 16.45 1.67 -6.07
CA HIS A 98 16.03 2.79 -6.92
C HIS A 98 15.43 2.37 -8.28
N ASP A 99 14.71 1.24 -8.32
CA ASP A 99 14.04 0.74 -9.53
C ASP A 99 12.66 1.37 -9.70
N LEU A 100 12.63 2.56 -10.31
CA LEU A 100 11.40 3.31 -10.55
C LEU A 100 10.41 2.55 -11.43
N LYS A 101 10.91 1.77 -12.39
CA LYS A 101 10.05 1.01 -13.30
C LYS A 101 9.20 0.00 -12.54
N THR A 102 9.83 -0.71 -11.60
CA THR A 102 9.12 -1.71 -10.80
C THR A 102 8.19 -1.07 -9.77
N VAL A 103 8.60 0.02 -9.13
CA VAL A 103 7.72 0.75 -8.20
C VAL A 103 6.50 1.32 -8.93
N ALA A 104 6.70 1.89 -10.13
CA ALA A 104 5.62 2.37 -11.00
C ALA A 104 4.64 1.26 -11.43
N ASP A 105 5.15 0.07 -11.79
CA ASP A 105 4.33 -1.10 -12.13
C ASP A 105 3.48 -1.58 -10.95
N VAL A 106 4.03 -1.52 -9.73
CA VAL A 106 3.25 -1.82 -8.52
C VAL A 106 2.17 -0.75 -8.31
N SER A 107 2.53 0.53 -8.42
CA SER A 107 1.60 1.66 -8.30
C SER A 107 0.39 1.51 -9.24
N ASP A 108 0.62 1.19 -10.52
CA ASP A 108 -0.45 1.04 -11.52
C ASP A 108 -1.43 -0.11 -11.21
N HIS A 109 -0.95 -1.18 -10.56
CA HIS A 109 -1.77 -2.36 -10.25
C HIS A 109 -2.41 -2.31 -8.87
N LEU A 110 -1.95 -1.42 -7.97
CA LEU A 110 -2.34 -1.41 -6.56
C LEU A 110 -3.85 -1.17 -6.38
N ASP A 111 -4.45 -0.29 -7.17
CA ASP A 111 -5.89 -0.05 -7.16
C ASP A 111 -6.70 -1.31 -7.51
N GLY A 112 -6.23 -2.06 -8.50
CA GLY A 112 -6.86 -3.32 -8.91
C GLY A 112 -6.82 -4.36 -7.79
N ILE A 113 -5.72 -4.43 -7.04
CA ILE A 113 -5.55 -5.34 -5.90
C ILE A 113 -6.51 -4.96 -4.77
N CYS A 114 -6.54 -3.67 -4.39
CA CYS A 114 -7.44 -3.16 -3.36
C CYS A 114 -8.91 -3.39 -3.72
N ALA A 115 -9.29 -3.01 -4.95
CA ALA A 115 -10.66 -3.12 -5.42
C ALA A 115 -11.12 -4.58 -5.57
N ALA A 116 -10.22 -5.53 -5.87
CA ALA A 116 -10.58 -6.94 -5.90
C ALA A 116 -11.07 -7.46 -4.54
N CYS A 117 -10.38 -7.08 -3.44
CA CYS A 117 -10.83 -7.40 -2.09
C CYS A 117 -12.15 -6.69 -1.75
N HIS A 118 -12.23 -5.38 -2.01
CA HIS A 118 -13.42 -4.59 -1.68
C HIS A 118 -14.67 -5.08 -2.42
N ARG A 119 -14.58 -5.43 -3.71
CA ARG A 119 -15.70 -6.04 -4.44
C ARG A 119 -16.16 -7.35 -3.85
N HIS A 120 -15.21 -8.23 -3.52
CA HIS A 120 -15.54 -9.55 -2.99
C HIS A 120 -16.37 -9.44 -1.70
N TYR A 121 -16.04 -8.46 -0.84
CA TYR A 121 -16.72 -8.23 0.43
C TYR A 121 -17.80 -7.15 0.41
N GLY A 122 -18.15 -6.61 -0.76
CA GLY A 122 -19.21 -5.60 -0.90
C GLY A 122 -18.90 -4.26 -0.21
N LEU A 123 -17.65 -3.81 -0.27
CA LEU A 123 -17.12 -2.59 0.36
C LEU A 123 -16.83 -1.46 -0.64
N GLU A 124 -17.26 -1.59 -1.91
CA GLU A 124 -17.20 -0.50 -2.91
C GLU A 124 -18.33 0.54 -2.72
#